data_AF-A0A535QMH9-F1
#
_entry.id   AF-A0A535QMH9-F1
#
_cell.length_a   1.000
_cell.length_b   1.000
_cell.length_c   1.000
_cell.angle_alpha   90.00
_cell.angle_beta   90.00
_cell.angle_gamma   90.00
#
_symmetry.space_group_name_H-M   'P 1'
#
loop_
_entity.id
_entity.type
_entity.pdbx_description
1 polymer ?
#
loop_
_entity_poly.entity_id
_entity_poly.type
_entity_poly.pdbx_seq_one_letter_code
_entity_poly.pdbx_strand_id
1 'polypeptide(L)'
;MKAELRPTKIRPDQRARRLPASGNTALAASALIQTALGIEFILSGLNKFADPRYVQNFNQFVSSNPGTQTGILSGLVKGLVLPNVAFFATVLQFTELALGIVLLLGALEVGRRRFSGRFGREHGYEAPVAMVSGLAGLAVAGLSLSIAVLMGERLPTIMPGRAFTTAIPVELLLVPLGIAVAWMEAGRFLVLYRHRPASLLPSARPQVIPVNEGHRAG
;
A
#
# COMPACT_ATOMS: atom_id res chain seq x y z
N MET A 1 36.30 -0.04 -55.54
CA MET A 1 35.03 -0.26 -54.82
C MET A 1 35.29 -0.08 -53.32
N LYS A 2 34.87 1.05 -52.74
CA LYS A 2 34.91 1.27 -51.28
C LYS A 2 33.53 0.90 -50.74
N ALA A 3 33.48 -0.12 -49.87
CA ALA A 3 32.25 -0.53 -49.22
C ALA A 3 31.88 0.50 -48.15
N GLU A 4 30.79 1.24 -48.36
CA GLU A 4 30.18 2.07 -47.34
C GLU A 4 29.52 1.18 -46.29
N LEU A 5 30.13 1.11 -45.10
CA LEU A 5 29.49 0.57 -43.91
C LEU A 5 28.41 1.54 -43.44
N ARG A 6 27.15 1.25 -43.79
CA ARG A 6 26.00 1.92 -43.19
C ARG A 6 25.99 1.63 -41.69
N PRO A 7 26.03 2.64 -40.81
CA PRO A 7 25.83 2.41 -39.39
C PRO A 7 24.38 1.97 -39.17
N THR A 8 24.21 0.70 -38.85
CA THR A 8 22.94 0.15 -38.38
C THR A 8 22.57 0.90 -37.11
N LYS A 9 21.61 1.82 -37.22
CA LYS A 9 21.01 2.52 -36.09
C LYS A 9 20.31 1.47 -35.24
N ILE A 10 21.01 0.91 -34.26
CA ILE A 10 20.42 0.03 -33.26
C ILE A 10 19.33 0.87 -32.58
N ARG A 11 18.07 0.64 -32.96
CA ARG A 11 16.94 1.09 -32.15
C ARG A 11 17.18 0.46 -30.78
N PRO A 12 17.32 1.24 -29.69
CA PRO A 12 17.31 0.64 -28.38
C PRO A 12 15.93 0.01 -28.26
N ASP A 13 15.91 -1.32 -28.36
CA ASP A 13 14.72 -2.11 -28.08
C ASP A 13 14.15 -1.58 -26.77
N GLN A 14 12.92 -1.09 -26.85
CA GLN A 14 12.03 -0.94 -25.71
C GLN A 14 11.72 -2.34 -25.18
N ARG A 15 12.73 -3.08 -24.73
CA ARG A 15 12.55 -4.19 -23.81
C ARG A 15 11.92 -3.55 -22.59
N ALA A 16 10.59 -3.61 -22.52
CA ALA A 16 9.83 -3.43 -21.31
C ALA A 16 10.55 -4.25 -20.25
N ARG A 17 11.34 -3.56 -19.44
CA ARG A 17 12.36 -4.15 -18.60
C ARG A 17 11.60 -4.88 -17.51
N ARG A 18 11.34 -6.17 -17.74
CA ARG A 18 10.56 -6.99 -16.83
C ARG A 18 11.29 -6.98 -15.49
N LEU A 19 10.57 -6.61 -14.43
CA LEU A 19 11.05 -6.78 -13.06
C LEU A 19 11.58 -8.22 -12.91
N PRO A 20 12.70 -8.44 -12.19
CA PRO A 20 13.24 -9.78 -11.98
C PRO A 20 12.15 -10.72 -11.46
N ALA A 21 12.11 -11.95 -11.99
CA ALA A 21 10.97 -12.87 -11.83
C ALA A 21 10.59 -13.17 -10.36
N SER A 22 11.55 -13.13 -9.43
CA SER A 22 11.31 -13.30 -7.98
C SER A 22 10.64 -12.09 -7.31
N GLY A 23 10.87 -10.88 -7.80
CA GLY A 23 10.13 -9.69 -7.37
C GLY A 23 8.66 -9.75 -7.80
N ASN A 24 8.37 -10.43 -8.90
CA ASN A 24 7.00 -10.56 -9.40
C ASN A 24 6.14 -11.47 -8.51
N THR A 25 6.66 -12.59 -7.99
CA THR A 25 5.89 -13.51 -7.12
C THR A 25 5.65 -12.93 -5.73
N ALA A 26 6.64 -12.26 -5.13
CA ALA A 26 6.46 -11.55 -3.87
C ALA A 26 5.39 -10.46 -3.98
N LEU A 27 5.39 -9.70 -5.07
CA LEU A 27 4.33 -8.72 -5.34
C LEU A 27 2.96 -9.38 -5.55
N ALA A 28 2.88 -10.57 -6.15
CA ALA A 28 1.63 -11.35 -6.19
C ALA A 28 1.08 -11.63 -4.80
N ALA A 29 1.94 -12.14 -3.92
CA ALA A 29 1.57 -12.48 -2.56
C ALA A 29 1.12 -11.22 -1.81
N SER A 30 1.84 -10.10 -1.99
CA SER A 30 1.40 -8.78 -1.51
C SER A 30 0.01 -8.43 -1.99
N ALA A 31 -0.29 -8.59 -3.28
CA ALA A 31 -1.59 -8.27 -3.84
C ALA A 31 -2.73 -9.14 -3.26
N LEU A 32 -2.47 -10.43 -3.01
CA LEU A 32 -3.43 -11.32 -2.36
C LEU A 32 -3.68 -10.91 -0.91
N ILE A 33 -2.63 -10.58 -0.16
CA ILE A 33 -2.76 -10.09 1.22
C ILE A 33 -3.51 -8.76 1.24
N GLN A 34 -3.15 -7.81 0.37
CA GLN A 34 -3.87 -6.53 0.20
C GLN A 34 -5.33 -6.75 -0.17
N THR A 35 -5.65 -7.74 -1.00
CA THR A 35 -7.03 -8.07 -1.34
C THR A 35 -7.80 -8.55 -0.13
N ALA A 36 -7.23 -9.49 0.64
CA ALA A 36 -7.87 -10.03 1.83
C ALA A 36 -8.09 -8.96 2.90
N LEU A 37 -7.05 -8.18 3.23
CA LEU A 37 -7.14 -7.06 4.16
C LEU A 37 -8.09 -5.98 3.66
N GLY A 38 -8.06 -5.70 2.35
CA GLY A 38 -8.91 -4.70 1.71
C GLY A 38 -10.39 -5.06 1.81
N ILE A 39 -10.74 -6.32 1.54
CA ILE A 39 -12.10 -6.84 1.70
C ILE A 39 -12.53 -6.76 3.17
N GLU A 40 -11.71 -7.26 4.09
CA GLU A 40 -12.00 -7.24 5.53
C GLU A 40 -12.33 -5.83 6.01
N PHE A 41 -11.51 -4.84 5.65
CA PHE A 41 -11.68 -3.45 6.08
C PHE A 41 -12.86 -2.75 5.40
N ILE A 42 -13.15 -3.05 4.12
CA ILE A 42 -14.37 -2.56 3.46
C ILE A 42 -15.61 -3.12 4.14
N LEU A 43 -15.68 -4.44 4.36
CA LEU A 43 -16.84 -5.06 4.97
C LEU A 43 -17.02 -4.59 6.42
N SER A 44 -15.93 -4.50 7.18
CA SER A 44 -15.94 -3.95 8.55
C SER A 44 -16.43 -2.50 8.56
N GLY A 45 -15.94 -1.65 7.66
CA GLY A 45 -16.40 -0.27 7.52
C GLY A 45 -17.88 -0.18 7.12
N LEU A 46 -18.30 -0.91 6.10
CA LEU A 46 -19.70 -0.93 5.63
C LEU A 46 -20.66 -1.44 6.71
N ASN A 47 -20.26 -2.44 7.50
CA ASN A 47 -21.04 -2.91 8.65
C ASN A 47 -21.26 -1.79 9.67
N LYS A 48 -20.24 -0.94 9.92
CA LYS A 48 -20.37 0.23 10.80
C LYS A 48 -21.29 1.31 10.22
N PHE A 49 -21.29 1.51 8.91
CA PHE A 49 -22.26 2.40 8.21
C PHE A 49 -23.69 1.86 8.27
N ALA A 50 -23.85 0.55 8.23
CA ALA A 50 -25.15 -0.10 8.22
C ALA A 50 -25.77 -0.21 9.63
N ASP A 51 -25.00 -0.04 10.70
CA ASP A 51 -25.46 -0.16 12.09
C ASP A 51 -25.89 1.21 12.68
N PRO A 52 -27.20 1.46 12.90
CA PRO A 52 -27.69 2.71 13.50
C PRO A 52 -27.22 2.92 14.94
N ARG A 53 -26.76 1.87 15.61
CA ARG A 53 -26.27 1.89 16.99
C ARG A 53 -24.75 1.86 17.07
N TYR A 54 -24.04 2.00 15.95
CA TYR A 54 -22.59 1.84 15.90
C TYR A 54 -21.84 2.69 16.94
N VAL A 55 -22.16 3.97 17.10
CA VAL A 55 -21.50 4.85 18.08
C VAL A 55 -21.73 4.36 19.52
N GLN A 56 -22.93 3.87 19.81
CA GLN A 56 -23.27 3.34 21.14
C GLN A 56 -22.53 2.02 21.40
N ASN A 57 -22.50 1.13 20.40
CA ASN A 57 -21.75 -0.13 20.43
C ASN A 57 -20.25 0.11 20.57
N PHE A 58 -19.70 1.13 19.89
CA PHE A 58 -18.30 1.54 20.02
C PHE A 58 -17.99 2.03 21.44
N ASN A 59 -18.85 2.87 22.03
CA ASN A 59 -18.68 3.29 23.43
C ASN A 59 -18.66 2.09 24.38
N GLN A 60 -19.60 1.16 24.21
CA GLN A 60 -19.67 -0.04 25.04
C GLN A 60 -18.42 -0.90 24.85
N PHE A 61 -18.00 -1.14 23.60
CA PHE A 61 -16.77 -1.85 23.28
C PHE A 61 -15.56 -1.22 23.96
N VAL A 62 -15.31 0.07 23.76
CA VAL A 62 -14.16 0.75 24.37
C VAL A 62 -14.25 0.72 25.90
N SER A 63 -15.37 1.08 26.51
CA SER A 63 -15.48 1.19 27.98
C SER A 63 -15.39 -0.14 28.73
N SER A 64 -15.86 -1.23 28.12
CA SER A 64 -15.90 -2.58 28.74
C SER A 64 -14.61 -3.38 28.57
N ASN A 65 -13.70 -2.94 27.70
CA ASN A 65 -12.50 -3.70 27.40
C ASN A 65 -11.40 -3.51 28.47
N PRO A 66 -10.59 -4.55 28.75
CA PRO A 66 -9.56 -4.52 29.79
C PRO A 66 -8.54 -3.37 29.60
N GLY A 67 -8.11 -3.14 28.37
CA GLY A 67 -7.10 -2.12 28.00
C GLY A 67 -7.54 -0.69 28.31
N THR A 68 -8.84 -0.45 28.48
CA THR A 68 -9.37 0.83 28.95
C THR A 68 -9.15 1.01 30.43
N GLN A 69 -9.30 -0.06 31.22
CA GLN A 69 -9.16 0.02 32.67
C GLN A 69 -7.70 0.00 33.10
N THR A 70 -6.92 -0.90 32.51
CA THR A 70 -5.51 -1.13 32.81
C THR A 70 -4.77 -1.38 31.50
N GLY A 71 -3.62 -0.73 31.29
CA GLY A 71 -2.80 -0.95 30.11
C GLY A 71 -2.15 0.31 29.55
N ILE A 72 -1.30 0.10 28.55
CA ILE A 72 -0.46 1.16 27.95
C ILE A 72 -1.33 2.25 27.29
N LEU A 73 -2.49 1.87 26.73
CA LEU A 73 -3.42 2.80 26.08
C LEU A 73 -4.46 3.40 27.04
N SER A 74 -4.55 2.93 28.29
CA SER A 74 -5.65 3.29 29.21
C SER A 74 -5.78 4.80 29.43
N GLY A 75 -4.66 5.50 29.66
CA GLY A 75 -4.66 6.95 29.85
C GLY A 75 -5.15 7.71 28.61
N LEU A 76 -4.72 7.30 27.42
CA LEU A 76 -5.18 7.88 26.15
C LEU A 76 -6.66 7.60 25.92
N VAL A 77 -7.11 6.37 26.17
CA VAL A 77 -8.51 5.99 25.97
C VAL A 77 -9.43 6.76 26.92
N LYS A 78 -9.10 6.80 28.22
CA LYS A 78 -9.89 7.53 29.23
C LYS A 78 -9.84 9.05 29.05
N GLY A 79 -8.67 9.60 28.68
CA GLY A 79 -8.47 11.04 28.57
C GLY A 79 -8.93 11.65 27.23
N LEU A 80 -8.96 10.86 26.15
CA LEU A 80 -9.20 11.38 24.80
C LEU A 80 -10.33 10.65 24.07
N VAL A 81 -10.34 9.32 24.07
CA VAL A 81 -11.30 8.53 23.28
C VAL A 81 -12.70 8.53 23.91
N LEU A 82 -12.81 8.17 25.19
CA LEU A 82 -14.10 8.10 25.89
C LEU A 82 -14.84 9.45 26.01
N PRO A 83 -14.16 10.60 26.21
CA PRO A 83 -14.84 11.89 26.16
C PRO A 83 -15.33 12.27 24.76
N ASN A 84 -14.71 11.73 23.70
CA ASN A 84 -14.96 12.09 22.31
C ASN A 84 -15.40 10.88 21.46
N VAL A 85 -16.17 9.96 22.04
CA VAL A 85 -16.53 8.66 21.41
C VAL A 85 -17.13 8.82 20.03
N ALA A 86 -18.08 9.75 19.86
CA ALA A 86 -18.74 9.95 18.57
C ALA A 86 -17.73 10.32 17.48
N PHE A 87 -16.79 11.22 17.79
CA PHE A 87 -15.73 11.60 16.87
C PHE A 87 -14.84 10.41 16.50
N PHE A 88 -14.33 9.68 17.49
CA PHE A 88 -13.44 8.54 17.22
C PHE A 88 -14.14 7.37 16.53
N ALA A 89 -15.41 7.10 16.86
CA ALA A 89 -16.22 6.12 16.16
C ALA A 89 -16.36 6.50 14.67
N THR A 90 -16.75 7.74 14.38
CA THR A 90 -16.86 8.24 13.01
C THR A 90 -15.51 8.17 12.28
N VAL A 91 -14.42 8.63 12.90
CA VAL A 91 -13.08 8.55 12.32
C VAL A 91 -12.70 7.11 12.00
N LEU A 92 -12.92 6.17 12.94
CA LEU A 92 -12.59 4.76 12.72
C LEU A 92 -13.39 4.16 11.56
N GLN A 93 -14.70 4.42 11.52
CA GLN A 93 -15.60 3.98 10.46
C GLN A 93 -15.14 4.45 9.07
N PHE A 94 -14.82 5.73 8.91
CA PHE A 94 -14.30 6.25 7.63
C PHE A 94 -12.90 5.72 7.32
N THR A 95 -12.06 5.61 8.34
CA THR A 95 -10.67 5.12 8.19
C THR A 95 -10.67 3.69 7.69
N GLU A 96 -11.47 2.80 8.27
CA GLU A 96 -11.52 1.41 7.82
C GLU A 96 -11.95 1.28 6.36
N LEU A 97 -13.03 1.97 5.98
CA LEU A 97 -13.49 1.96 4.60
C LEU A 97 -12.43 2.51 3.63
N ALA A 98 -11.80 3.63 3.98
CA ALA A 98 -10.75 4.25 3.17
C ALA A 98 -9.53 3.33 3.02
N LEU A 99 -9.06 2.73 4.11
CA LEU A 99 -7.95 1.77 4.09
C LEU A 99 -8.29 0.57 3.21
N GLY A 100 -9.50 0.03 3.34
CA GLY A 100 -9.97 -1.08 2.55
C GLY A 100 -9.94 -0.77 1.04
N ILE A 101 -10.45 0.39 0.63
CA ILE A 101 -10.41 0.87 -0.76
C ILE A 101 -8.97 1.02 -1.26
N VAL A 102 -8.10 1.67 -0.48
CA VAL A 102 -6.69 1.89 -0.85
C VAL A 102 -5.96 0.56 -1.08
N LEU A 103 -6.18 -0.42 -0.21
CA LEU A 103 -5.56 -1.75 -0.33
C LEU A 103 -6.08 -2.50 -1.56
N LEU A 104 -7.37 -2.44 -1.86
CA LEU A 104 -7.90 -3.02 -3.09
C LEU A 104 -7.34 -2.36 -4.35
N LEU A 105 -7.23 -1.03 -4.37
CA LEU A 105 -6.61 -0.32 -5.49
C LEU A 105 -5.14 -0.69 -5.65
N GLY A 106 -4.39 -0.83 -4.55
CA GLY A 106 -3.02 -1.33 -4.55
C GLY A 106 -2.92 -2.74 -5.13
N ALA A 107 -3.76 -3.66 -4.66
CA ALA A 107 -3.83 -5.03 -5.16
C ALA A 107 -4.17 -5.10 -6.66
N LEU A 108 -5.14 -4.31 -7.11
CA LEU A 108 -5.54 -4.24 -8.52
C LEU A 108 -4.41 -3.69 -9.39
N GLU A 109 -3.64 -2.70 -8.90
CA GLU A 109 -2.51 -2.14 -9.63
C GLU A 109 -1.40 -3.20 -9.81
N VAL A 110 -1.05 -3.90 -8.73
CA VAL A 110 -0.07 -4.99 -8.79
C VAL A 110 -0.56 -6.13 -9.68
N GLY A 111 -1.85 -6.48 -9.62
CA GLY A 111 -2.48 -7.47 -10.48
C GLY A 111 -2.46 -7.07 -11.96
N ARG A 112 -2.78 -5.81 -12.26
CA ARG A 112 -2.81 -5.24 -13.61
C ARG A 112 -1.47 -5.41 -14.32
N ARG A 113 -0.35 -5.22 -13.61
CA ARG A 113 1.01 -5.38 -14.16
C ARG A 113 1.32 -6.79 -14.66
N ARG A 114 0.50 -7.79 -14.33
CA ARG A 114 0.66 -9.19 -14.76
C ARG A 114 0.11 -9.47 -16.14
N PHE A 115 -0.79 -8.64 -16.63
CA PHE A 115 -1.34 -8.81 -17.97
C PHE A 115 -0.35 -8.33 -19.02
N SER A 116 -0.34 -8.98 -20.18
CA SER A 116 0.46 -8.57 -21.33
C SER A 116 -0.18 -7.39 -22.09
N GLY A 117 0.58 -6.76 -22.99
CA GLY A 117 0.06 -5.72 -23.88
C GLY A 117 -0.12 -4.35 -23.22
N ARG A 118 -1.03 -3.54 -23.76
CA ARG A 118 -1.24 -2.13 -23.35
C ARG A 118 -1.71 -2.00 -21.89
N PHE A 119 -2.43 -2.99 -21.39
CA PHE A 119 -3.03 -2.97 -20.05
C PHE A 119 -1.99 -3.12 -18.93
N GLY A 120 -0.93 -3.91 -19.13
CA GLY A 120 0.17 -4.10 -18.17
C GLY A 120 1.33 -3.10 -18.28
N ARG A 121 1.20 -2.05 -19.12
CA ARG A 121 2.23 -1.01 -19.28
C ARG A 121 2.42 -0.21 -17.99
N GLU A 122 3.61 0.35 -17.84
CA GLU A 122 3.93 1.26 -16.74
C GLU A 122 3.21 2.60 -16.88
N HIS A 123 2.68 3.09 -15.77
CA HIS A 123 2.07 4.41 -15.63
C HIS A 123 2.79 5.23 -14.56
N GLY A 124 2.80 6.57 -14.72
CA GLY A 124 3.51 7.48 -13.81
C GLY A 124 2.91 7.59 -12.40
N TYR A 125 1.66 7.14 -12.21
CA TYR A 125 0.96 7.16 -10.93
C TYR A 125 1.26 5.95 -10.04
N GLU A 126 2.03 4.96 -10.52
CA GLU A 126 2.23 3.73 -9.76
C GLU A 126 3.08 3.92 -8.50
N ALA A 127 4.07 4.81 -8.55
CA ALA A 127 4.87 5.15 -7.37
C ALA A 127 3.99 5.72 -6.23
N PRO A 128 3.17 6.78 -6.44
CA PRO A 128 2.30 7.26 -5.37
C PRO A 128 1.27 6.20 -4.92
N VAL A 129 0.75 5.35 -5.81
CA VAL A 129 -0.11 4.23 -5.39
C VAL A 129 0.64 3.29 -4.45
N ALA A 130 1.87 2.89 -4.79
CA ALA A 130 2.71 2.05 -3.92
C ALA A 130 2.93 2.68 -2.55
N MET A 131 3.26 3.97 -2.52
CA MET A 131 3.46 4.68 -1.26
C MET A 131 2.18 4.69 -0.41
N VAL A 132 1.04 5.02 -1.00
CA VAL A 132 -0.24 5.12 -0.29
C VAL A 132 -0.72 3.74 0.18
N SER A 133 -0.59 2.70 -0.64
CA SER A 133 -0.89 1.31 -0.24
C SER A 133 0.03 0.81 0.87
N GLY A 134 1.32 1.18 0.83
CA GLY A 134 2.26 0.87 1.90
C GLY A 134 1.90 1.54 3.23
N LEU A 135 1.53 2.82 3.19
CA LEU A 135 1.03 3.55 4.36
C LEU A 135 -0.28 2.95 4.89
N ALA A 136 -1.18 2.52 3.99
CA ALA A 136 -2.40 1.83 4.40
C ALA A 136 -2.11 0.50 5.10
N GLY A 137 -1.13 -0.27 4.62
CA GLY A 137 -0.67 -1.49 5.31
C GLY A 137 -0.18 -1.21 6.74
N LEU A 138 0.62 -0.14 6.94
CA LEU A 138 1.04 0.28 8.28
C LEU A 138 -0.13 0.73 9.15
N ALA A 139 -1.07 1.49 8.58
CA ALA A 139 -2.25 1.96 9.31
C ALA A 139 -3.14 0.78 9.74
N VAL A 140 -3.36 -0.21 8.88
CA VAL A 140 -4.04 -1.47 9.24
C VAL A 140 -3.31 -2.16 10.38
N ALA A 141 -1.99 -2.35 10.29
CA ALA A 141 -1.22 -2.99 11.34
C ALA A 141 -1.32 -2.22 12.68
N GLY A 142 -1.24 -0.89 12.64
CA GLY A 142 -1.36 -0.03 13.82
C GLY A 142 -2.75 -0.09 14.46
N LEU A 143 -3.80 -0.02 13.64
CA LEU A 143 -5.18 -0.13 14.11
C LEU A 143 -5.43 -1.50 14.74
N SER A 144 -5.10 -2.58 14.04
CA SER A 144 -5.28 -3.94 14.55
C SER A 144 -4.49 -4.17 15.85
N LEU A 145 -3.24 -3.69 15.94
CA LEU A 145 -2.46 -3.76 17.17
C LEU A 145 -3.11 -2.94 18.30
N SER A 146 -3.62 -1.75 18.01
CA SER A 146 -4.28 -0.92 19.02
C SER A 146 -5.55 -1.58 19.57
N ILE A 147 -6.32 -2.26 18.72
CA ILE A 147 -7.51 -3.02 19.10
C ILE A 147 -7.11 -4.25 19.92
N ALA A 148 -6.10 -5.01 19.50
CA ALA A 148 -5.58 -6.15 20.27
C ALA A 148 -5.14 -5.74 21.69
N VAL A 149 -4.39 -4.63 21.79
CA VAL A 149 -3.95 -4.08 23.08
C VAL A 149 -5.15 -3.62 23.91
N LEU A 150 -6.14 -2.98 23.29
CA LEU A 150 -7.38 -2.56 23.96
C LEU A 150 -8.16 -3.75 24.50
N MET A 151 -8.30 -4.81 23.72
CA MET A 151 -8.98 -6.06 24.12
C MET A 151 -8.19 -6.85 25.17
N GLY A 152 -6.96 -6.45 25.49
CA GLY A 152 -6.10 -7.17 26.42
C GLY A 152 -5.62 -8.51 25.87
N GLU A 153 -5.51 -8.61 24.55
CA GLU A 153 -5.05 -9.82 23.89
C GLU A 153 -3.60 -10.13 24.27
N ARG A 154 -3.30 -11.42 24.31
CA ARG A 154 -1.98 -11.93 24.65
C ARG A 154 -1.32 -12.50 23.40
N LEU A 155 0.01 -12.51 23.41
CA LEU A 155 0.77 -13.17 22.35
C LEU A 155 0.35 -14.63 22.23
N PRO A 156 0.35 -15.19 21.00
CA PRO A 156 -0.02 -16.58 20.78
C PRO A 156 0.81 -17.53 21.65
N THR A 157 0.13 -18.41 22.38
CA THR A 157 0.75 -19.46 23.21
C THR A 157 0.10 -20.80 22.93
N ILE A 158 0.82 -21.88 23.22
CA ILE A 158 0.28 -23.23 23.15
C ILE A 158 -0.76 -23.40 24.26
N MET A 159 -2.02 -23.69 23.90
CA MET A 159 -3.12 -23.91 24.85
C MET A 159 -3.71 -25.31 24.68
N PRO A 160 -3.20 -26.33 25.41
CA PRO A 160 -3.76 -27.67 25.40
C PRO A 160 -5.25 -27.62 25.81
N GLY A 161 -6.13 -28.28 25.06
CA GLY A 161 -7.59 -28.29 25.31
C GLY A 161 -8.39 -27.27 24.50
N ARG A 162 -7.74 -26.44 23.69
CA ARG A 162 -8.38 -25.46 22.78
C ARG A 162 -8.15 -25.77 21.30
N ALA A 163 -8.22 -27.05 20.93
CA ALA A 163 -7.84 -27.55 19.61
C ALA A 163 -8.71 -27.01 18.44
N PHE A 164 -9.94 -26.58 18.73
CA PHE A 164 -10.88 -26.06 17.72
C PHE A 164 -11.02 -24.53 17.72
N THR A 165 -10.19 -23.82 18.48
CA THR A 165 -10.17 -22.34 18.49
C THR A 165 -8.89 -21.82 17.84
N THR A 166 -8.93 -20.60 17.31
CA THR A 166 -7.76 -19.97 16.69
C THR A 166 -6.67 -19.71 17.72
N ALA A 167 -5.44 -20.15 17.43
CA ALA A 167 -4.28 -19.91 18.30
C ALA A 167 -3.82 -18.44 18.29
N ILE A 168 -4.12 -17.73 17.20
CA ILE A 168 -3.79 -16.32 16.99
C ILE A 168 -5.12 -15.56 16.85
N PRO A 169 -5.41 -14.59 17.73
CA PRO A 169 -6.51 -13.66 17.52
C PRO A 169 -6.40 -12.95 16.18
N VAL A 170 -7.53 -12.61 15.55
CA VAL A 170 -7.50 -12.07 14.18
C VAL A 170 -6.77 -10.73 14.15
N GLU A 171 -6.95 -9.89 15.15
CA GLU A 171 -6.31 -8.59 15.31
C GLU A 171 -4.78 -8.75 15.30
N LEU A 172 -4.24 -9.70 16.07
CA LEU A 172 -2.80 -10.00 16.08
C LEU A 172 -2.30 -10.64 14.78
N LEU A 173 -3.15 -11.37 14.05
CA LEU A 173 -2.80 -11.91 12.72
C LEU A 173 -2.72 -10.80 11.66
N LEU A 174 -3.56 -9.77 11.75
CA LEU A 174 -3.57 -8.65 10.80
C LEU A 174 -2.31 -7.78 10.91
N VAL A 175 -1.67 -7.70 12.07
CA VAL A 175 -0.45 -6.91 12.29
C VAL A 175 0.70 -7.31 11.35
N PRO A 176 1.21 -8.55 11.34
CA PRO A 176 2.28 -8.96 10.44
C PRO A 176 1.87 -8.90 8.97
N LEU A 177 0.58 -9.11 8.65
CA LEU A 177 0.08 -8.98 7.28
C LEU A 177 0.14 -7.53 6.79
N GLY A 178 -0.30 -6.57 7.61
CA GLY A 178 -0.21 -5.14 7.30
C GLY A 178 1.25 -4.67 7.16
N ILE A 179 2.14 -5.15 8.04
CA ILE A 179 3.59 -4.89 7.94
C ILE A 179 4.18 -5.48 6.65
N ALA A 180 3.77 -6.68 6.26
CA ALA A 180 4.24 -7.31 5.02
C ALA A 180 3.83 -6.49 3.79
N VAL A 181 2.58 -6.02 3.74
CA VAL A 181 2.11 -5.10 2.69
C VAL A 181 2.95 -3.83 2.68
N ALA A 182 3.11 -3.18 3.83
CA ALA A 182 3.89 -1.97 3.96
C ALA A 182 5.33 -2.13 3.44
N TRP A 183 5.98 -3.22 3.82
CA TRP A 183 7.35 -3.52 3.43
C TRP A 183 7.48 -3.73 1.91
N MET A 184 6.59 -4.54 1.33
CA MET A 184 6.64 -4.86 -0.10
C MET A 184 6.29 -3.65 -0.97
N GLU A 185 5.27 -2.88 -0.58
CA GLU A 185 4.86 -1.67 -1.30
C GLU A 185 5.88 -0.53 -1.14
N ALA A 186 6.55 -0.40 0.01
CA ALA A 186 7.66 0.53 0.18
C ALA A 186 8.84 0.17 -0.75
N GLY A 187 9.20 -1.12 -0.83
CA GLY A 187 10.20 -1.60 -1.78
C GLY A 187 9.83 -1.27 -3.22
N ARG A 188 8.57 -1.51 -3.60
CA ARG A 188 8.03 -1.17 -4.93
C ARG A 188 8.08 0.33 -5.20
N PHE A 189 7.67 1.15 -4.24
CA PHE A 189 7.73 2.61 -4.33
C PHE A 189 9.16 3.09 -4.61
N LEU A 190 10.14 2.60 -3.85
CA LEU A 190 11.54 3.01 -4.02
C LEU A 190 12.09 2.67 -5.41
N VAL A 191 11.72 1.51 -5.96
CA VAL A 191 12.10 1.11 -7.33
C VAL A 191 11.46 2.05 -8.36
N LEU A 192 10.15 2.31 -8.25
CA LEU A 192 9.43 3.15 -9.21
C LEU A 192 9.85 4.63 -9.11
N TYR A 193 10.13 5.12 -7.91
CA TYR A 193 10.54 6.50 -7.67
C TYR A 193 11.92 6.79 -8.29
N ARG A 194 12.88 5.87 -8.11
CA ARG A 194 14.25 6.00 -8.66
C ARG A 194 14.30 5.90 -10.18
N HIS A 195 13.26 5.34 -10.81
CA HIS A 195 13.23 5.10 -12.25
C HIS A 195 12.35 6.06 -13.05
N ARG A 196 11.85 7.15 -12.45
CA ARG A 196 11.23 8.23 -13.22
C ARG A 196 12.24 8.78 -14.24
N PRO A 197 12.02 8.61 -15.56
CA PRO A 197 12.92 9.18 -16.55
C PRO A 197 12.90 10.70 -16.41
N ALA A 198 14.08 11.31 -16.41
CA ALA A 198 14.30 12.76 -16.44
C ALA A 198 13.84 13.40 -17.78
N SER A 199 12.78 12.89 -18.41
CA SER A 199 12.24 13.37 -19.67
C SER A 199 11.34 14.60 -19.52
N LEU A 200 11.25 15.18 -18.31
CA LEU A 200 10.54 16.43 -18.03
C LEU A 200 11.47 17.61 -17.76
N LEU A 201 12.79 17.47 -17.96
CA LEU A 201 13.63 18.65 -18.14
C LEU A 201 13.54 19.01 -19.63
N PRO A 202 12.93 20.16 -20.00
CA PRO A 202 13.14 20.71 -21.33
C PRO A 202 14.65 20.83 -21.48
N SER A 203 15.19 20.19 -22.50
CA SER A 203 16.59 20.35 -22.87
C SER A 203 16.76 21.80 -23.33
N ALA A 204 17.02 22.70 -22.39
CA ALA A 204 17.50 24.05 -22.64
C ALA A 204 18.97 23.94 -23.10
N ARG A 205 19.19 23.31 -24.25
CA ARG A 205 20.39 23.52 -25.03
C ARG A 205 19.93 24.12 -26.35
N PRO A 206 20.17 25.42 -26.58
CA PRO A 206 20.01 25.97 -27.92
C PRO A 206 20.88 25.14 -28.85
N GLN A 207 20.24 24.58 -29.87
CA GLN A 207 20.89 23.89 -30.96
C GLN A 207 21.66 24.96 -31.74
N VAL A 208 22.93 25.17 -31.39
CA VAL A 208 23.82 26.05 -32.15
C VAL A 208 24.04 25.35 -33.49
N ILE A 209 23.30 25.78 -34.50
CA ILE A 209 23.55 25.41 -35.90
C ILE A 209 24.83 26.16 -36.28
N PRO A 210 25.95 25.48 -36.58
CA PRO A 210 27.09 26.17 -37.16
C PRO A 210 26.67 26.65 -38.55
N VAL A 211 26.51 27.96 -38.70
CA VAL A 211 26.50 28.63 -40.01
C VAL A 211 27.91 28.50 -40.54
N ASN A 212 28.15 27.50 -41.39
CA ASN A 212 29.41 27.40 -42.10
C ASN A 212 29.34 28.32 -43.31
N GLU A 213 29.88 29.52 -43.14
CA GLU A 213 30.27 30.41 -44.21
C GLU A 213 31.24 29.68 -45.15
N GLY A 214 30.90 29.64 -46.43
CA GLY A 214 31.70 29.01 -47.46
C GLY A 214 31.44 29.65 -48.82
N HIS A 215 31.54 30.99 -48.85
CA HIS A 215 31.75 31.74 -50.08
C HIS A 215 33.24 31.70 -50.47
N ARG A 216 33.51 31.67 -51.78
CA ARG A 216 34.79 31.63 -52.53
C ARG A 216 35.23 30.21 -52.92
N ALA A 217 35.56 29.85 -54.16
CA ALA A 217 35.74 30.58 -55.43
C ALA A 217 35.53 29.54 -56.57
N GLY A 218 35.22 29.85 -57.84
CA GLY A 218 35.81 30.91 -58.66
C GLY A 218 37.16 30.43 -59.18
#